data_AF-A0A7I7MHQ6-F1
#
_entry.id   AF-A0A7I7MHQ6-F1
#
_cell.length_a   1.000
_cell.length_b   1.000
_cell.length_c   1.000
_cell.angle_alpha   90.00
_cell.angle_beta   90.00
_cell.angle_gamma   90.00
#
_symmetry.space_group_name_H-M   'P 1'
#
loop_
_entity.id
_entity.type
_entity.pdbx_description
1 polymer ?
#
loop_
_entity_poly.entity_id
_entity_poly.type
_entity_poly.pdbx_seq_one_letter_code
_entity_poly.pdbx_strand_id
1 'polypeptide(L)' 'MPAILDELSQLGRTLHRRRADVLAFFDHHRCGPTEAINGRLEALRRNALGFRNLTHYRWRSLLHSGALRQLVNAL' A
#
# COMPACT_ATOMS: atom_id res chain seq x y z
N MET A 1 15.03 15.20 25.79
CA MET A 1 14.62 13.77 25.85
C MET A 1 15.05 13.13 24.54
N PRO A 2 15.51 11.87 24.52
CA PRO A 2 15.91 11.23 23.27
C PRO A 2 14.69 11.07 22.34
N ALA A 3 14.85 11.41 21.05
CA ALA A 3 13.76 11.52 20.08
C ALA A 3 12.86 10.27 19.96
N ILE A 4 13.44 9.08 20.16
CA ILE A 4 12.69 7.80 20.16
C ILE A 4 11.60 7.77 21.24
N LEU A 5 11.86 8.34 22.43
CA LEU A 5 10.86 8.38 23.50
C LEU A 5 9.70 9.32 23.17
N ASP A 6 9.97 10.39 22.41
CA ASP A 6 8.94 11.31 21.95
C ASP A 6 8.03 10.66 20.89
N GLU A 7 8.60 9.91 19.95
CA GLU A 7 7.86 9.12 18.96
C GLU A 7 6.99 8.03 19.62
N LEU A 8 7.55 7.29 20.58
CA LEU A 8 6.79 6.28 21.34
C LEU A 8 5.65 6.92 22.14
N SER A 9 5.89 8.08 22.74
CA SER A 9 4.85 8.84 23.47
C SER A 9 3.75 9.34 22.52
N GLN A 10 4.09 9.74 21.30
CA GLN A 10 3.13 10.13 20.27
C GLN A 10 2.32 8.92 19.76
N LEU A 11 2.98 7.79 19.53
CA LEU A 11 2.34 6.54 19.14
C LEU A 11 1.37 6.07 20.22
N GLY A 12 1.81 6.05 21.48
CA GLY A 12 0.97 5.65 22.63
C GLY A 12 -0.28 6.51 22.76
N ARG A 13 -0.16 7.84 22.64
CA ARG A 13 -1.32 8.75 22.61
C ARG A 13 -2.28 8.46 21.45
N THR A 14 -1.73 8.16 20.28
CA THR A 14 -2.53 7.85 19.08
C THR A 14 -3.29 6.54 19.24
N LEU A 15 -2.61 5.49 19.73
CA LEU A 15 -3.21 4.18 19.99
C LEU A 15 -4.31 4.28 21.06
N HIS A 16 -4.07 5.03 22.14
CA HIS A 16 -5.09 5.24 23.16
C HIS A 16 -6.33 5.97 22.62
N ARG A 17 -6.13 7.01 21.81
CA ARG A 17 -7.23 7.76 21.18
C ARG A 17 -8.04 6.90 20.21
N ARG A 18 -7.37 6.00 19.48
CA ARG A 18 -7.97 5.14 18.44
C ARG A 18 -8.26 3.71 18.91
N ARG A 19 -8.26 3.46 20.22
CA ARG A 19 -8.40 2.10 20.78
C ARG A 19 -9.63 1.35 20.24
N ALA A 20 -10.76 2.04 20.04
CA ALA A 20 -11.98 1.44 19.53
C ALA A 20 -11.82 0.99 18.07
N ASP A 21 -11.24 1.84 17.22
CA ASP A 21 -10.95 1.51 15.82
C ASP A 21 -10.00 0.30 15.72
N VAL A 22 -8.99 0.25 16.60
CA VAL A 22 -8.00 -0.84 16.64
C VAL A 22 -8.66 -2.16 17.06
N LEU A 23 -9.54 -2.14 18.07
CA LEU A 23 -10.24 -3.34 18.51
C LEU A 23 -11.25 -3.84 17.46
N ALA A 24 -11.96 -2.92 16.79
CA ALA A 24 -12.93 -3.25 15.75
C ALA A 24 -12.30 -4.00 14.56
N PHE A 25 -10.99 -3.80 14.30
CA PHE A 25 -10.25 -4.57 13.30
C PHE A 25 -10.29 -6.08 13.58
N PHE A 26 -10.17 -6.49 14.84
CA PHE A 26 -10.13 -7.91 15.21
C PHE A 26 -11.49 -8.61 15.14
N ASP A 27 -12.58 -7.84 15.20
CA ASP A 27 -13.93 -8.35 14.96
C ASP A 27 -14.14 -8.70 13.47
N HIS A 28 -13.28 -8.22 12.57
CA HIS A 28 -13.36 -8.44 11.13
C HIS A 28 -12.33 -9.48 10.69
N HIS A 29 -12.80 -10.64 10.21
CA HIS A 29 -11.94 -11.77 9.83
C HIS A 29 -11.13 -11.59 8.53
N ARG A 30 -11.15 -10.42 7.90
CA ARG A 30 -10.48 -10.18 6.61
C ARG A 30 -9.88 -8.78 6.52
N CYS A 31 -8.67 -8.71 5.99
CA CYS A 31 -8.06 -7.47 5.54
C CYS A 31 -8.97 -6.73 4.54
N GLY A 32 -9.21 -5.45 4.80
CA GLY A 32 -10.19 -4.65 4.07
C GLY A 32 -9.80 -4.38 2.61
N PRO A 33 -10.72 -3.86 1.79
CA PRO A 33 -10.46 -3.55 0.38
C PRO A 33 -9.26 -2.61 0.17
N THR A 34 -9.01 -1.70 1.11
CA THR A 34 -7.85 -0.81 1.11
C THR A 34 -6.53 -1.55 1.21
N GLU A 35 -6.45 -2.57 2.08
CA GLU A 35 -5.24 -3.36 2.26
C GLU A 35 -4.96 -4.25 1.05
N ALA A 36 -6.01 -4.81 0.43
CA ALA A 36 -5.89 -5.55 -0.82
C ALA A 36 -5.31 -4.68 -1.95
N ILE A 37 -5.75 -3.42 -2.07
CA ILE A 37 -5.21 -2.47 -3.04
C ILE A 37 -3.75 -2.12 -2.71
N ASN A 38 -3.44 -1.85 -1.45
CA ASN A 38 -2.07 -1.52 -1.02
C ASN A 38 -1.10 -2.67 -1.31
N GLY A 39 -1.46 -3.91 -1.00
CA GLY A 39 -0.62 -5.08 -1.32
C GLY A 39 -0.37 -5.23 -2.83
N ARG A 40 -1.38 -4.95 -3.66
CA ARG A 40 -1.21 -4.94 -5.13
C ARG A 40 -0.31 -3.81 -5.60
N LEU A 41 -0.41 -2.63 -5.00
CA LEU A 41 0.46 -1.48 -5.31
C LEU A 41 1.92 -1.75 -4.91
N GLU A 42 2.14 -2.38 -3.76
CA GLU A 42 3.48 -2.80 -3.33
C GLU A 42 4.09 -3.84 -4.26
N ALA A 43 3.31 -4.83 -4.70
CA ALA A 43 3.76 -5.80 -5.70
C ALA A 43 4.17 -5.10 -7.01
N LEU A 44 3.36 -4.15 -7.49
CA LEU A 44 3.68 -3.37 -8.69
C LEU A 44 4.96 -2.54 -8.51
N ARG A 45 5.12 -1.85 -7.37
CA ARG A 45 6.33 -1.08 -7.05
C ARG A 45 7.57 -1.97 -7.01
N ARG A 46 7.48 -3.14 -6.38
CA ARG A 46 8.57 -4.12 -6.32
C ARG A 46 8.98 -4.58 -7.71
N ASN A 47 8.01 -4.88 -8.58
CA ASN A 47 8.28 -5.29 -9.96
C ASN A 47 8.87 -4.15 -10.80
N ALA A 48 8.45 -2.91 -10.58
CA ALA A 48 8.91 -1.78 -11.37
C ALA A 48 10.12 -1.03 -10.76
N LEU A 49 10.72 -1.59 -9.71
CA LEU A 49 11.93 -1.02 -9.09
C LEU A 49 13.06 -0.92 -10.13
N GLY A 50 13.67 0.26 -10.24
CA GLY A 50 14.78 0.53 -11.16
C GLY A 50 14.39 1.22 -12.48
N PHE A 51 13.11 1.32 -12.84
CA PHE A 51 12.70 2.15 -13.96
C PHE A 51 12.71 3.62 -13.58
N ARG A 52 13.50 4.42 -14.31
CA ARG A 52 13.57 5.87 -14.16
C ARG A 52 12.67 6.63 -15.14
N ASN A 53 12.02 5.91 -16.06
CA ASN A 53 11.13 6.45 -17.08
C ASN A 53 9.70 5.95 -16.82
N LEU A 54 8.75 6.90 -16.73
CA LEU A 54 7.33 6.63 -16.43
C LEU A 54 6.67 5.73 -17.48
N THR A 55 7.03 5.87 -18.75
CA THR A 55 6.53 5.02 -19.85
C THR A 55 6.94 3.57 -19.63
N HIS A 56 8.21 3.31 -19.31
CA HIS A 56 8.69 1.96 -19.03
C HIS A 56 8.08 1.38 -17.75
N TYR A 57 7.92 2.20 -16.71
CA TYR A 57 7.21 1.82 -15.48
C TYR A 57 5.77 1.37 -15.79
N ARG A 58 5.06 2.13 -16.65
CA ARG A 58 3.68 1.83 -17.05
C ARG A 58 3.60 0.51 -17.83
N TRP A 59 4.45 0.32 -18.83
CA TRP A 59 4.48 -0.93 -19.62
C TRP A 59 4.76 -2.17 -18.76
N ARG A 60 5.77 -2.11 -17.88
CA ARG A 60 6.10 -3.18 -16.94
C ARG A 60 4.93 -3.49 -16.00
N SER A 61 4.27 -2.46 -15.47
CA SER A 61 3.12 -2.61 -14.58
C SER A 61 1.93 -3.25 -15.28
N LEU A 62 1.62 -2.84 -16.53
CA LEU A 62 0.53 -3.39 -17.34
C LEU A 62 0.77 -4.84 -17.76
N LEU A 63 2.01 -5.17 -18.13
CA LEU A 63 2.40 -6.54 -18.45
C LEU A 63 2.19 -7.47 -17.25
N HIS A 64 2.64 -7.04 -16.07
CA HIS A 64 2.53 -7.84 -14.85
C HIS A 64 1.09 -8.00 -14.34
N SER A 65 0.23 -7.01 -14.60
CA SER A 65 -1.18 -7.04 -14.20
C SER A 65 -2.10 -7.69 -15.23
N GLY A 66 -1.58 -8.19 -16.36
CA GLY A 66 -2.36 -8.78 -17.45
C GLY A 66 -3.14 -7.77 -18.31
N ALA A 67 -3.00 -6.47 -18.02
CA ALA A 67 -3.75 -5.39 -18.66
C ALA A 67 -3.15 -4.91 -20.00
N LEU A 68 -2.02 -5.48 -20.42
CA LEU A 68 -1.35 -5.11 -21.69
C LEU A 68 -2.30 -5.22 -22.90
N ARG A 69 -3.11 -6.29 -22.95
CA ARG A 69 -4.04 -6.54 -24.05
C ARG A 69 -5.19 -5.53 -24.11
N GLN A 70 -5.65 -5.03 -22.95
CA GLN A 70 -6.72 -4.02 -22.90
C GLN A 70 -6.22 -2.65 -23.35
N LEU A 71 -4.96 -2.31 -23.04
CA LEU A 71 -4.39 -1.00 -23.41
C LEU A 71 -4.00 -0.92 -24.89
N VAL A 72 -3.52 -2.02 -25.49
CA VAL A 72 -3.23 -2.09 -26.94
C VAL A 72 -4.50 -1.85 -27.77
N ASN A 73 -5.66 -2.31 -27.30
CA ASN A 73 -6.94 -2.11 -27.99
C ASN A 73 -7.56 -0.72 -27.76
N ALA A 74 -6.98 0.10 -26.88
CA ALA A 74 -7.47 1.43 -26.52
C ALA A 74 -6.61 2.57 -27.07
N LEU A 75 -5.57 2.23 -27.85
CA LEU A 75 -4.71 3.13 -28.62
C LEU A 75 -5.11 3.08 -30.10
#